data_AF-A0A8T2KHU6-F1
#
_entry.id   AF-A0A8T2KHU6-F1
#
_cell.length_a   1.000
_cell.length_b   1.000
_cell.length_c   1.000
_cell.angle_alpha   90.00
_cell.angle_beta   90.00
_cell.angle_gamma   90.00
#
_symmetry.space_group_name_H-M   'P 1'
#
loop_
_entity.id
_entity.type
_entity.pdbx_description
1 polymer ?
#
loop_
_entity_poly.entity_id
_entity_poly.type
_entity_poly.pdbx_seq_one_letter_code
_entity_poly.pdbx_strand_id
1 'polypeptide(L)'
;MFWYLQKPGQAIQFLLQDITKKKDLKEEFKGRIDYQHDKTNKQFPMNITSAKITDSGTYYCVMSPTVFNQHKEMYSYMSSCCPVLEKFNAIRWQQFIAMIVFMQLFFLTYH
;
A
#
# COMPACT_ATOMS: atom_id res chain seq x y z
N MET A 1 13.13 -2.39 -9.27
CA MET A 1 11.94 -3.02 -8.64
C MET A 1 10.90 -1.92 -8.43
N PHE A 2 9.62 -2.28 -8.52
CA PHE A 2 8.50 -1.36 -8.60
C PHE A 2 7.45 -1.75 -7.57
N TRP A 3 6.80 -0.74 -7.00
CA TRP A 3 5.65 -0.88 -6.13
C TRP A 3 4.42 -0.28 -6.79
N TYR A 4 3.32 -1.01 -6.69
CA TYR A 4 2.00 -0.59 -7.13
C TYR A 4 0.99 -0.77 -6.01
N LEU A 5 -0.06 0.05 -6.03
CA LEU A 5 -1.17 -0.02 -5.09
C LEU A 5 -2.48 -0.16 -5.87
N GLN A 6 -3.29 -1.13 -5.48
CA GLN A 6 -4.67 -1.26 -5.92
C GLN A 6 -5.61 -0.98 -4.75
N LYS A 7 -6.30 0.17 -4.79
CA LYS A 7 -7.37 0.47 -3.85
C LYS A 7 -8.64 -0.31 -4.23
N PRO A 8 -9.54 -0.61 -3.27
CA PRO A 8 -10.80 -1.31 -3.56
C PRO A 8 -11.59 -0.62 -4.68
N GLY A 9 -11.98 -1.39 -5.71
CA GLY A 9 -12.73 -0.87 -6.86
C GLY A 9 -11.94 0.04 -7.81
N GLN A 10 -10.62 0.17 -7.64
CA GLN A 10 -9.76 0.98 -8.51
C GLN A 10 -8.78 0.11 -9.33
N ALA A 11 -8.34 0.66 -10.46
CA ALA A 11 -7.24 0.09 -11.23
C ALA A 11 -5.92 0.14 -10.43
N ILE A 12 -4.98 -0.73 -10.78
CA ILE A 12 -3.63 -0.74 -10.21
C ILE A 12 -2.94 0.59 -10.54
N GLN A 13 -2.35 1.23 -9.54
CA GLN A 13 -1.66 2.52 -9.68
C GLN A 13 -0.19 2.37 -9.31
N PHE A 14 0.67 3.04 -10.08
CA PHE A 14 2.08 3.16 -9.74
C PHE A 14 2.25 3.94 -8.43
N LEU A 15 3.09 3.40 -7.53
CA LEU A 15 3.40 4.01 -6.25
C LEU A 15 4.82 4.57 -6.24
N LEU A 16 5.82 3.71 -6.43
CA LEU A 16 7.23 4.09 -6.47
C LEU A 16 8.11 3.01 -7.10
N GLN A 17 9.36 3.36 -7.40
CA GLN A 17 10.43 2.49 -7.86
C GLN A 17 11.75 2.83 -7.15
N ASP A 18 12.76 1.97 -7.29
CA ASP A 18 14.16 2.15 -6.82
C ASP A 18 14.63 3.61 -6.83
N ILE A 19 14.54 4.26 -8.00
CA ILE A 19 15.11 5.60 -8.22
C ILE A 19 14.21 6.75 -7.78
N THR A 20 13.01 6.46 -7.27
CA THR A 20 12.08 7.48 -6.80
C THR A 20 12.72 8.21 -5.63
N LYS A 21 12.67 9.54 -5.60
CA LYS A 21 13.12 10.31 -4.44
C LYS A 21 11.93 10.51 -3.49
N LYS A 22 12.19 10.54 -2.18
CA LYS A 22 11.13 10.74 -1.16
C LYS A 22 10.28 11.99 -1.41
N LYS A 23 10.86 13.04 -2.00
CA LYS A 23 10.18 14.29 -2.37
C LYS A 23 9.20 14.18 -3.54
N ASP A 24 9.37 13.16 -4.39
CA ASP A 24 8.58 12.93 -5.61
C ASP A 24 7.41 11.96 -5.37
N LEU A 25 7.27 11.44 -4.14
CA LEU A 25 6.11 10.63 -3.74
C LEU A 25 4.83 11.47 -3.80
N LYS A 26 3.67 10.81 -4.01
CA LYS A 26 2.36 11.45 -3.87
C LYS A 26 2.23 12.06 -2.48
N GLU A 27 1.56 13.22 -2.39
CA GLU A 27 1.37 13.95 -1.13
C GLU A 27 0.81 13.08 -0.01
N GLU A 28 -0.12 12.16 -0.33
CA GLU A 28 -0.68 11.25 0.65
C GLU A 28 0.42 10.41 1.35
N PHE A 29 1.52 10.07 0.67
CA PHE A 29 2.58 9.20 1.16
C PHE A 29 3.86 9.92 1.62
N LYS A 30 4.00 11.21 1.35
CA LYS A 30 5.20 11.98 1.73
C LYS A 30 5.44 11.93 3.24
N GLY A 31 6.68 11.66 3.62
CA GLY A 31 7.10 11.56 5.03
C GLY A 31 6.57 10.32 5.79
N ARG A 32 5.75 9.48 5.16
CA ARG A 32 5.15 8.28 5.79
C ARG A 32 5.62 6.97 5.17
N ILE A 33 6.28 7.00 4.01
CA ILE A 33 6.87 5.81 3.39
C ILE A 33 8.38 5.83 3.56
N ASP A 34 8.91 4.69 4.02
CA ASP A 34 10.32 4.36 3.95
C ASP A 34 10.54 3.16 3.03
N TYR A 35 11.62 3.18 2.25
CA TYR A 35 11.95 2.11 1.32
C TYR A 35 13.44 2.05 1.11
N GLN A 36 13.97 0.84 0.98
CA GLN A 36 15.38 0.60 0.74
C GLN A 36 15.54 -0.56 -0.23
N HIS A 37 16.28 -0.35 -1.31
CA HIS A 37 16.57 -1.40 -2.28
C HIS A 37 17.86 -2.11 -1.87
N ASP A 38 17.72 -3.33 -1.37
CA ASP A 38 18.82 -4.26 -1.19
C ASP A 38 19.08 -4.97 -2.53
N LYS A 39 20.01 -4.42 -3.30
CA LYS A 39 20.40 -4.95 -4.61
C LYS A 39 21.13 -6.29 -4.50
N THR A 40 21.78 -6.55 -3.36
CA THR A 40 22.53 -7.80 -3.12
C THR A 40 21.57 -8.96 -2.94
N ASN A 41 20.56 -8.79 -2.08
CA ASN A 41 19.55 -9.82 -1.82
C ASN A 41 18.34 -9.74 -2.77
N LYS A 42 18.35 -8.80 -3.73
CA LYS A 42 17.24 -8.54 -4.68
C LYS A 42 15.90 -8.26 -3.97
N GLN A 43 15.96 -7.60 -2.81
CA GLN A 43 14.78 -7.25 -2.02
C GLN A 43 14.55 -5.75 -2.06
N PHE A 44 13.28 -5.35 -2.18
CA PHE A 44 12.89 -3.95 -2.15
C PHE A 44 11.78 -3.71 -1.11
N PRO A 45 12.07 -3.88 0.19
CA PRO A 45 11.10 -3.61 1.24
C PRO A 45 10.62 -2.16 1.21
N MET A 46 9.32 -1.99 1.44
CA MET A 46 8.65 -0.71 1.60
C MET A 46 7.78 -0.76 2.84
N ASN A 47 7.96 0.21 3.73
CA ASN A 47 7.27 0.33 5.01
C ASN A 47 6.48 1.64 5.07
N ILE A 48 5.25 1.58 5.56
CA ILE A 48 4.44 2.75 5.87
C ILE A 48 4.56 3.01 7.38
N THR A 49 5.30 4.05 7.77
CA THR A 49 5.64 4.35 9.17
C THR A 49 4.46 4.89 9.98
N SER A 50 3.54 5.59 9.32
CA SER A 50 2.33 6.15 9.92
C SER A 50 1.12 5.76 9.09
N ALA A 51 0.60 4.54 9.30
CA ALA A 51 -0.51 3.99 8.52
C ALA A 51 -1.84 4.70 8.83
N LYS A 52 -2.65 4.93 7.79
CA LYS A 52 -3.99 5.52 7.83
C LYS A 52 -5.00 4.55 7.20
N ILE A 53 -6.28 4.71 7.54
CA ILE A 53 -7.37 3.93 6.93
C ILE A 53 -7.36 4.07 5.39
N THR A 54 -7.00 5.25 4.88
CA THR A 54 -6.90 5.56 3.44
C THR A 54 -5.77 4.81 2.72
N ASP A 55 -4.84 4.20 3.46
CA ASP A 55 -3.76 3.39 2.89
C ASP A 55 -4.22 1.94 2.61
N SER A 56 -5.48 1.60 2.95
CA SER A 56 -6.03 0.27 2.70
C SER A 56 -6.05 -0.07 1.21
N GLY A 57 -5.41 -1.17 0.84
CA GLY A 57 -5.38 -1.69 -0.53
C GLY A 57 -4.39 -2.85 -0.67
N THR A 58 -4.33 -3.41 -1.87
CA THR A 58 -3.38 -4.47 -2.21
C THR A 58 -2.11 -3.86 -2.79
N TYR A 59 -0.97 -4.19 -2.20
CA TYR A 59 0.34 -3.71 -2.64
C TYR A 59 1.05 -4.78 -3.46
N TYR A 60 1.43 -4.43 -4.67
CA TYR A 60 2.15 -5.33 -5.58
C TYR A 60 3.59 -4.90 -5.72
N CYS A 61 4.51 -5.82 -5.48
CA CYS A 61 5.91 -5.63 -5.79
C CYS A 61 6.23 -6.36 -7.09
N VAL A 62 6.82 -5.63 -8.05
CA VAL A 62 7.13 -6.14 -9.38
C VAL A 62 8.61 -5.95 -9.66
N MET A 63 9.27 -7.03 -10.06
CA MET A 63 10.62 -6.97 -10.59
C MET A 63 10.51 -6.82 -12.12
N SER A 64 11.10 -5.76 -12.67
CA SER A 64 11.25 -5.68 -14.13
C SER A 64 12.37 -6.65 -14.55
N PRO A 65 12.15 -7.49 -15.57
CA PRO A 65 13.19 -8.36 -16.09
C PRO A 65 14.29 -7.51 -16.74
N THR A 66 15.53 -7.69 -16.30
CA THR A 66 16.70 -6.95 -16.81
C THR A 66 17.31 -7.61 -18.05
N VAL A 67 16.69 -8.64 -18.65
CA VAL A 67 17.29 -9.40 -19.76
C VAL A 67 16.37 -9.39 -20.98
N PHE A 68 16.68 -8.56 -21.97
CA PHE A 68 16.18 -8.69 -23.34
C PHE A 68 16.98 -9.80 -24.05
N ASN A 69 16.78 -11.06 -23.68
CA ASN A 69 17.28 -12.17 -24.50
C ASN A 69 16.15 -12.63 -25.42
N GLN A 70 16.45 -12.68 -26.72
CA GLN A 70 15.49 -12.75 -27.85
C GLN A 70 14.62 -14.01 -27.92
N HIS A 71 14.56 -14.86 -26.91
CA HIS A 71 13.73 -16.07 -26.95
C HIS A 71 13.04 -16.33 -25.60
N LYS A 72 11.72 -16.16 -25.63
CA LYS A 72 10.69 -16.74 -24.76
C LYS A 72 10.59 -16.32 -23.28
N GLU A 73 9.46 -15.64 -23.05
CA GLU A 73 8.59 -15.60 -21.87
C GLU A 73 8.93 -14.59 -20.75
N MET A 74 8.30 -13.43 -20.91
CA MET A 74 8.15 -12.33 -19.97
C MET A 74 7.22 -12.74 -18.82
N TYR A 75 7.73 -13.43 -17.80
CA TYR A 75 7.02 -13.52 -16.53
C TYR A 75 7.54 -12.42 -15.60
N SER A 76 6.83 -11.29 -15.57
CA SER A 76 6.98 -10.33 -14.47
C SER A 76 6.57 -11.05 -13.19
N TYR A 77 7.51 -11.37 -12.31
CA TYR A 77 7.17 -11.95 -11.01
C TYR A 77 6.52 -10.85 -10.16
N MET A 78 5.20 -10.78 -10.21
CA MET A 78 4.40 -9.88 -9.39
C MET A 78 4.07 -10.61 -8.09
N SER A 79 4.92 -10.41 -7.07
CA SER A 79 4.61 -10.89 -5.73
C SER A 79 3.70 -9.86 -5.05
N SER A 80 2.48 -10.25 -4.71
CA SER A 80 1.66 -9.49 -3.78
C SER A 80 2.32 -9.58 -2.41
N CYS A 81 2.89 -8.46 -1.94
CA CYS A 81 3.29 -8.37 -0.54
C CYS A 81 2.08 -7.87 0.23
N CYS A 82 1.81 -8.46 1.39
CA CYS A 82 0.78 -7.97 2.30
C CYS A 82 1.46 -7.31 3.51
N PRO A 83 1.84 -6.01 3.48
CA PRO A 83 2.48 -5.39 4.62
C PRO A 83 1.60 -4.32 5.31
N VAL A 84 0.29 -4.53 5.54
CA VAL A 84 -0.50 -3.63 6.43
C VAL A 84 -1.70 -4.33 7.10
N LEU A 85 -1.60 -5.60 7.51
CA LEU A 85 -2.72 -6.27 8.21
C LEU A 85 -2.37 -6.88 9.58
N GLU A 86 -1.19 -6.62 10.15
CA GLU A 86 -0.91 -7.06 11.53
C GLU A 86 -1.08 -5.97 12.60
N LYS A 87 -1.23 -4.69 12.23
CA LYS A 87 -1.42 -3.59 13.20
C LYS A 87 -2.81 -2.96 13.24
N PHE A 88 -3.81 -3.56 12.59
CA PHE A 88 -5.20 -3.07 12.61
C PHE A 88 -6.15 -3.85 13.54
N ASN A 89 -5.66 -4.79 14.36
CA ASN A 89 -6.51 -5.45 15.35
C ASN A 89 -6.87 -4.56 16.56
N ALA A 90 -6.25 -3.39 16.73
CA ALA A 90 -6.51 -2.51 17.88
C ALA A 90 -7.39 -1.28 17.57
N ILE A 91 -7.47 -0.81 16.31
CA ILE A 91 -8.18 0.44 15.98
C ILE A 91 -9.59 0.17 15.43
N ARG A 92 -9.85 -1.03 14.88
CA ARG A 92 -11.05 -1.32 14.10
C ARG A 92 -12.32 -1.62 14.92
N TRP A 93 -12.25 -1.80 16.24
CA TRP A 93 -13.46 -1.91 17.07
C TRP A 93 -13.94 -0.56 17.61
N GLN A 94 -13.05 0.35 18.03
CA GLN A 94 -13.48 1.61 18.65
C GLN A 94 -14.12 2.58 17.65
N GLN A 95 -13.66 2.64 16.40
CA GLN A 95 -14.24 3.55 15.40
C GLN A 95 -15.52 3.01 14.76
N PHE A 96 -15.67 1.69 14.61
CA PHE A 96 -16.94 1.10 14.17
C PHE A 96 -18.04 1.29 15.22
N ILE A 97 -17.71 1.12 16.51
CA ILE A 97 -18.63 1.42 17.61
C ILE A 97 -18.99 2.91 17.61
N ALA A 98 -18.02 3.81 17.44
CA ALA A 98 -18.30 5.26 17.41
C ALA A 98 -19.23 5.68 16.26
N MET A 99 -19.08 5.12 15.05
CA MET A 99 -19.99 5.43 13.93
C MET A 99 -21.40 4.85 14.14
N ILE A 100 -21.51 3.65 14.70
CA ILE A 100 -22.81 3.04 15.02
C ILE A 100 -23.52 3.83 16.14
N VAL A 101 -22.79 4.21 17.20
CA VAL A 101 -23.31 5.03 18.30
C VAL A 101 -23.72 6.42 17.81
N PHE A 102 -22.97 7.03 16.89
CA PHE A 102 -23.32 8.33 16.32
C PHE A 102 -24.59 8.26 15.46
N MET A 103 -24.75 7.22 14.63
CA MET A 103 -26.01 7.03 13.88
C MET A 103 -27.18 6.77 14.83
N GLN A 104 -27.02 5.93 15.86
CA GLN A 104 -28.10 5.66 16.82
C GLN A 104 -28.49 6.89 17.64
N LEU A 105 -27.53 7.73 18.05
CA LEU A 105 -27.80 8.99 18.74
C LEU A 105 -28.51 9.99 17.83
N PHE A 106 -28.18 10.03 16.53
CA PHE A 106 -28.85 10.90 15.56
C PHE A 106 -30.32 10.50 15.33
N PHE A 107 -30.66 9.21 15.40
CA PHE A 107 -32.05 8.76 15.31
C PHE A 107 -32.87 9.04 16.59
N LEU A 108 -32.24 9.15 17.76
CA LEU A 108 -32.92 9.42 19.04
C LEU A 108 -33.10 10.91 19.34
N THR A 109 -32.36 11.80 18.67
CA THR A 109 -32.50 13.26 18.84
C THR A 109 -33.45 13.91 17.83
N TYR A 110 -33.83 13.19 16.78
CA TYR A 110 -34.70 13.68 15.70
C TYR A 110 -36.10 13.04 15.68
N HIS A 111 -36.53 12.43 16.78
CA HIS A 111 -37.90 11.98 17.01
C HIS A 111 -38.37 12.41 18.41
#